data_AF-A0A9W8MRE7-F1
#
_entry.id   AF-A0A9W8MRE7-F1
#
_cell.length_a   1.000
_cell.length_b   1.000
_cell.length_c   1.000
_cell.angle_alpha   90.00
_cell.angle_beta   90.00
_cell.angle_gamma   90.00
#
_symmetry.space_group_name_H-M   'P 1'
#
loop_
_entity.id
_entity.type
_entity.pdbx_description
1 polymer ?
#
loop_
_entity_poly.entity_id
_entity_poly.type
_entity_poly.pdbx_seq_one_letter_code
_entity_poly.pdbx_strand_id
1 'polypeptide(L)'
;MSATGYPDVKDLAGIARSIVLLPKSNASRGRVVIFTQGAQNTVLVTADKPDEPKIFPVDALTDEQIVDTNGAGDAFAGGFIGALVAGKDLDGAVLAGHKLARACVQQVGPQYPWPKLNIL
;
A
#
# COMPACT_ATOMS: atom_id res chain seq x y z
N MET A 1 -22.65 -2.01 16.14
CA MET A 1 -22.57 -0.77 16.95
C MET A 1 -21.10 -0.52 17.24
N SER A 2 -20.45 0.35 16.46
CA SER A 2 -19.12 0.89 16.81
C SER A 2 -19.30 2.11 17.71
N ALA A 3 -18.35 2.33 18.62
CA ALA A 3 -18.38 3.45 19.57
C ALA A 3 -18.48 4.80 18.83
N THR A 4 -19.33 5.67 19.37
CA THR A 4 -19.76 6.97 18.84
C THR A 4 -18.64 7.79 18.17
N GLY A 5 -18.70 7.94 16.85
CA GLY A 5 -17.93 8.92 16.07
C GLY A 5 -16.83 8.37 15.16
N TYR A 6 -16.53 7.06 15.21
CA TYR A 6 -15.53 6.45 14.34
C TYR A 6 -16.16 5.58 13.24
N PRO A 7 -15.54 5.49 12.05
CA PRO A 7 -15.96 4.57 10.99
C PRO A 7 -16.06 3.12 11.50
N ASP A 8 -16.85 2.30 10.81
CA ASP A 8 -16.85 0.85 11.04
C ASP A 8 -15.41 0.32 10.88
N VAL A 9 -14.98 -0.62 11.72
CA VAL A 9 -13.63 -1.20 11.68
C VAL A 9 -13.30 -1.87 10.34
N LYS A 10 -14.33 -2.19 9.55
CA LYS A 10 -14.22 -2.74 8.19
C LYS A 10 -14.19 -1.67 7.10
N ASP A 11 -14.50 -0.41 7.42
CA ASP A 11 -14.43 0.71 6.48
C ASP A 11 -13.01 1.34 6.50
N LEU A 12 -12.08 0.65 5.85
CA LEU A 12 -10.70 1.13 5.76
C LEU A 12 -10.56 2.46 5.03
N ALA A 13 -11.46 2.78 4.10
CA ALA A 13 -11.47 4.07 3.43
C ALA A 13 -11.85 5.19 4.41
N GLY A 14 -12.91 5.00 5.21
CA GLY A 14 -13.29 5.93 6.28
C GLY A 14 -12.23 6.07 7.37
N ILE A 15 -11.57 4.97 7.73
CA ILE A 15 -10.45 4.99 8.70
C ILE A 15 -9.26 5.78 8.11
N ALA A 16 -8.86 5.49 6.87
CA ALA A 16 -7.77 6.19 6.20
C ALA A 16 -8.08 7.69 6.06
N ARG A 17 -9.33 8.03 5.71
CA ARG A 17 -9.86 9.40 5.70
C ARG A 17 -9.68 10.10 7.05
N SER A 18 -10.07 9.44 8.13
CA SER A 18 -9.94 9.99 9.49
C SER A 18 -8.48 10.28 9.83
N ILE A 19 -7.55 9.41 9.40
CA ILE A 19 -6.11 9.56 9.64
C ILE A 19 -5.51 10.67 8.77
N VAL A 20 -5.84 10.77 7.48
CA VAL A 20 -5.29 11.85 6.63
C VAL A 20 -5.66 13.23 7.14
N LEU A 21 -6.82 13.38 7.80
CA LEU A 21 -7.31 14.64 8.36
C LEU A 21 -6.78 14.97 9.77
N LEU A 22 -6.02 14.08 10.43
CA LEU A 22 -5.43 14.40 11.73
C LEU A 22 -4.51 15.62 11.65
N PRO A 23 -4.38 16.43 12.73
CA PRO A 23 -3.45 17.56 12.75
C PRO A 23 -2.04 17.17 12.30
N LYS A 24 -1.41 18.01 11.49
CA LYS A 24 -0.05 17.81 10.97
C LYS A 24 0.76 19.09 11.11
N SER A 25 1.94 18.98 11.72
CA SER A 25 2.82 20.13 11.99
C SER A 25 3.26 20.84 10.71
N ASN A 26 3.66 20.09 9.68
CA ASN A 26 3.98 20.65 8.38
C ASN A 26 2.73 20.71 7.50
N ALA A 27 2.15 21.90 7.36
CA ALA A 27 0.99 22.17 6.53
C ALA A 27 1.29 22.20 5.02
N SER A 28 2.56 22.34 4.58
CA SER A 28 2.90 22.43 3.15
C SER A 28 2.84 21.09 2.41
N ARG A 29 2.74 19.98 3.14
CA ARG A 29 2.65 18.63 2.57
C ARG A 29 1.51 17.87 3.21
N GLY A 30 0.48 17.56 2.42
CA GLY A 30 -0.64 16.73 2.85
C GLY A 30 -0.20 15.34 3.32
N ARG A 31 -0.92 14.77 4.30
CA ARG A 31 -0.72 13.37 4.70
C ARG A 31 -1.26 12.46 3.58
N VAL A 32 -0.56 11.37 3.32
CA VAL A 32 -1.02 10.26 2.48
C VAL A 32 -1.08 9.03 3.38
N VAL A 33 -2.18 8.29 3.33
CA VAL A 33 -2.38 7.04 4.07
C VAL A 33 -2.62 5.93 3.06
N ILE A 34 -1.90 4.83 3.22
CA ILE A 34 -2.01 3.64 2.38
C ILE A 34 -2.19 2.44 3.29
N PHE A 35 -3.23 1.64 3.02
CA PHE A 35 -3.49 0.39 3.73
C PHE A 35 -3.42 -0.78 2.74
N THR A 36 -2.46 -1.66 2.96
CA THR A 36 -2.35 -2.97 2.31
C THR A 36 -3.19 -4.01 3.06
N GLN A 37 -3.78 -4.97 2.35
CA GLN A 37 -4.68 -5.98 2.93
C GLN A 37 -4.37 -7.40 2.43
N GLY A 38 -3.09 -7.76 2.36
CA GLY A 38 -2.66 -9.03 1.77
C GLY A 38 -3.11 -9.14 0.30
N ALA A 39 -3.89 -10.16 -0.02
CA ALA A 39 -4.43 -10.37 -1.37
C ALA A 39 -5.65 -9.47 -1.71
N GLN A 40 -6.21 -8.74 -0.73
CA GLN A 40 -7.30 -7.80 -0.98
C GLN A 40 -6.77 -6.45 -1.48
N ASN A 41 -7.68 -5.61 -1.99
CA ASN A 41 -7.35 -4.31 -2.55
C ASN A 41 -6.53 -3.43 -1.58
N THR A 42 -5.57 -2.70 -2.11
CA THR A 42 -4.89 -1.64 -1.37
C THR A 42 -5.72 -0.35 -1.44
N VAL A 43 -5.85 0.33 -0.30
CA VAL A 43 -6.58 1.60 -0.18
C VAL A 43 -5.57 2.73 -0.05
N LEU A 44 -5.72 3.79 -0.82
CA LEU A 44 -4.94 5.02 -0.72
C LEU A 44 -5.87 6.20 -0.54
N VAL A 45 -5.60 7.03 0.45
CA VAL A 45 -6.30 8.29 0.69
C VAL A 45 -5.27 9.39 0.88
N THR A 46 -5.56 10.57 0.35
CA THR A 46 -4.70 11.76 0.46
C THR A 46 -5.46 12.89 1.14
N ALA A 47 -4.73 13.78 1.82
CA ALA A 47 -5.34 14.91 2.53
C ALA A 47 -5.96 15.97 1.60
N ASP A 48 -5.52 16.07 0.35
CA ASP A 48 -6.12 16.94 -0.68
C ASP A 48 -7.43 16.37 -1.24
N LYS A 49 -7.61 15.05 -1.18
CA LYS A 49 -8.80 14.35 -1.66
C LYS A 49 -9.29 13.29 -0.65
N PRO A 50 -9.68 13.71 0.57
CA PRO A 50 -10.01 12.79 1.66
C PRO A 50 -11.30 11.99 1.39
N ASP A 51 -12.16 12.48 0.50
CA ASP A 51 -13.44 11.86 0.12
C ASP A 51 -13.37 11.08 -1.22
N GLU A 52 -12.19 11.03 -1.87
CA GLU A 52 -11.96 10.27 -3.11
C GLU A 52 -10.90 9.16 -2.90
N PRO A 53 -11.21 8.11 -2.09
CA PRO A 53 -10.27 7.02 -1.87
C PRO A 53 -9.95 6.31 -3.18
N LYS A 54 -8.67 6.06 -3.43
CA LYS A 54 -8.21 5.21 -4.53
C LYS A 54 -8.10 3.76 -4.08
N ILE A 55 -8.65 2.87 -4.88
CA ILE A 55 -8.65 1.42 -4.64
C ILE A 55 -7.80 0.76 -5.70
N PHE A 56 -6.75 0.06 -5.27
CA PHE A 56 -5.81 -0.64 -6.15
C PHE A 56 -5.97 -2.15 -6.00
N PRO A 57 -6.49 -2.84 -7.02
CA PRO A 57 -6.53 -4.29 -7.02
C PRO A 57 -5.13 -4.87 -6.89
N VAL A 58 -4.99 -5.87 -6.02
CA VAL A 58 -3.76 -6.67 -5.94
C VAL A 58 -3.92 -7.83 -6.92
N ASP A 59 -2.94 -7.99 -7.81
CA ASP A 59 -2.81 -9.24 -8.57
C ASP A 59 -2.40 -10.34 -7.57
N ALA A 60 -3.38 -11.13 -7.15
CA ALA A 60 -3.19 -12.18 -6.14
C ALA A 60 -2.39 -13.35 -6.75
N LEU A 61 -1.54 -13.96 -5.94
CA LEU A 61 -0.85 -15.20 -6.29
C LEU A 61 -1.81 -16.37 -6.05
N THR A 62 -1.66 -17.46 -6.81
CA THR A 62 -2.30 -18.72 -6.42
C THR A 62 -1.58 -19.31 -5.20
N ASP A 63 -2.25 -20.19 -4.46
CA ASP A 63 -1.69 -20.78 -3.24
C ASP A 63 -0.37 -21.51 -3.51
N GLU A 64 -0.21 -22.12 -4.70
CA GLU A 64 1.02 -22.83 -5.10
C GLU A 64 2.20 -21.89 -5.38
N GLN A 65 1.93 -20.62 -5.67
CA GLN A 65 2.96 -19.61 -5.91
C GLN A 65 3.41 -18.93 -4.61
N ILE A 66 2.64 -19.06 -3.53
CA ILE A 66 2.96 -18.44 -2.23
C ILE A 66 3.98 -19.34 -1.52
N VAL A 67 5.19 -18.82 -1.31
CA VAL A 67 6.28 -19.53 -0.63
C VAL A 67 6.41 -19.05 0.82
N ASP A 68 6.52 -17.74 1.03
CA ASP A 68 6.62 -17.13 2.36
C ASP A 68 6.03 -15.72 2.30
N THR A 69 5.13 -15.38 3.24
CA THR A 69 4.52 -14.04 3.28
C THR A 69 5.33 -13.04 4.11
N ASN A 70 6.38 -13.50 4.79
CA ASN A 70 7.27 -12.67 5.56
C ASN A 70 7.94 -11.60 4.68
N GLY A 71 7.94 -10.35 5.14
CA GLY A 71 8.54 -9.23 4.42
C GLY A 71 7.71 -8.66 3.26
N ALA A 72 6.51 -9.18 2.97
CA ALA A 72 5.67 -8.66 1.89
C ALA A 72 5.31 -7.17 2.06
N GLY A 73 5.03 -6.74 3.30
CA GLY A 73 4.76 -5.35 3.63
C GLY A 73 5.99 -4.44 3.48
N ASP A 74 7.16 -4.93 3.89
CA ASP A 74 8.43 -4.21 3.74
C ASP A 74 8.82 -4.08 2.26
N ALA A 75 8.61 -5.14 1.48
CA ALA A 75 8.79 -5.12 0.03
C ALA A 75 7.83 -4.14 -0.65
N PHE A 76 6.56 -4.09 -0.23
CA PHE A 76 5.62 -3.06 -0.72
C PHE A 76 6.13 -1.65 -0.42
N ALA A 77 6.51 -1.38 0.83
CA ALA A 77 7.02 -0.07 1.25
C ALA A 77 8.31 0.31 0.50
N GLY A 78 9.23 -0.63 0.32
CA GLY A 78 10.47 -0.44 -0.43
C GLY A 78 10.22 -0.12 -1.91
N GLY A 79 9.32 -0.86 -2.57
CA GLY A 79 8.94 -0.60 -3.96
C GLY A 79 8.23 0.75 -4.13
N PHE A 80 7.32 1.08 -3.19
CA PHE A 80 6.61 2.35 -3.17
C PHE A 80 7.57 3.55 -3.01
N ILE A 81 8.43 3.52 -1.99
CA ILE A 81 9.40 4.60 -1.74
C ILE A 81 10.40 4.71 -2.89
N GLY A 82 10.90 3.58 -3.41
CA GLY A 82 11.82 3.57 -4.55
C GLY A 82 11.23 4.21 -5.79
N ALA A 83 9.96 3.94 -6.08
CA ALA A 83 9.24 4.55 -7.20
C ALA A 83 9.04 6.05 -7.03
N LEU A 84 8.70 6.53 -5.82
CA LEU A 84 8.60 7.97 -5.55
C LEU A 84 9.95 8.68 -5.75
N VAL A 85 11.05 8.09 -5.27
CA VAL A 85 12.41 8.61 -5.48
C VAL A 85 12.77 8.64 -6.97
N ALA A 86 12.27 7.67 -7.75
CA ALA A 86 12.43 7.62 -9.20
C ALA A 86 11.47 8.57 -9.97
N GLY A 87 10.70 9.41 -9.28
CA GLY A 87 9.82 10.42 -9.90
C GLY A 87 8.47 9.89 -10.37
N LYS A 88 8.06 8.68 -9.95
CA LYS A 88 6.69 8.20 -10.19
C LYS A 88 5.70 8.92 -9.30
N ASP A 89 4.45 9.00 -9.75
CA ASP A 89 3.34 9.47 -8.95
C ASP A 89 2.89 8.41 -7.93
N LEU A 90 1.89 8.74 -7.11
CA LEU A 90 1.37 7.85 -6.07
C LEU A 90 0.84 6.53 -6.66
N ASP A 91 0.16 6.58 -7.79
CA ASP A 91 -0.44 5.41 -8.44
C ASP A 91 0.67 4.49 -8.93
N GLY A 92 1.66 5.03 -9.65
CA GLY A 92 2.84 4.28 -10.09
C GLY A 92 3.63 3.69 -8.93
N ALA A 93 3.72 4.42 -7.80
CA ALA A 93 4.38 3.93 -6.60
C ALA A 93 3.63 2.76 -5.94
N VAL A 94 2.29 2.80 -5.85
CA VAL A 94 1.50 1.67 -5.34
C VAL A 94 1.71 0.44 -6.22
N LEU A 95 1.67 0.60 -7.54
CA LEU A 95 1.87 -0.50 -8.48
C LEU A 95 3.29 -1.09 -8.38
N ALA A 96 4.32 -0.26 -8.19
CA ALA A 96 5.69 -0.73 -7.97
C ALA A 96 5.82 -1.49 -6.64
N GLY A 97 5.17 -1.01 -5.58
CA GLY A 97 5.07 -1.71 -4.30
C GLY A 97 4.40 -3.08 -4.45
N HIS A 98 3.28 -3.17 -5.17
CA HIS A 98 2.61 -4.45 -5.44
C HIS A 98 3.50 -5.44 -6.19
N LYS A 99 4.19 -4.98 -7.25
CA LYS A 99 5.11 -5.84 -8.02
C LYS A 99 6.24 -6.38 -7.14
N LEU A 100 6.83 -5.55 -6.28
CA LEU A 100 7.93 -5.98 -5.43
C LEU A 100 7.46 -6.91 -4.30
N ALA A 101 6.31 -6.62 -3.69
CA ALA A 101 5.69 -7.50 -2.69
C ALA A 101 5.32 -8.87 -3.29
N ARG A 102 4.71 -8.90 -4.48
CA ARG A 102 4.39 -10.13 -5.20
C ARG A 102 5.65 -10.96 -5.49
N ALA A 103 6.76 -10.32 -5.82
CA ALA A 103 8.04 -11.01 -6.02
C ALA A 103 8.60 -11.59 -4.71
N CYS A 104 8.52 -10.82 -3.62
CA CYS A 104 8.96 -11.24 -2.29
C CYS A 104 8.21 -12.48 -1.81
N VAL A 105 6.88 -12.51 -1.98
CA VAL A 105 6.03 -13.61 -1.48
C VAL A 105 6.34 -14.98 -2.14
N GLN A 106 6.95 -14.95 -3.33
CA GLN A 106 7.39 -16.14 -4.07
C GLN A 106 8.79 -16.62 -3.65
N GLN A 107 9.43 -16.01 -2.65
CA GLN A 107 10.77 -16.36 -2.17
C GLN A 107 10.72 -16.72 -0.67
N VAL A 108 11.76 -17.37 -0.15
CA VAL A 108 11.90 -17.63 1.29
C VAL A 108 12.49 -16.38 1.98
N GLY A 109 11.73 -15.77 2.89
CA GLY A 109 12.09 -14.50 3.53
C GLY A 109 12.08 -13.29 2.59
N PRO A 110 12.59 -12.13 3.04
CA PRO A 110 12.58 -10.87 2.29
C PRO A 110 13.63 -10.84 1.16
N GLN A 111 13.48 -11.73 0.18
CA GLN A 111 14.38 -11.91 -0.94
C GLN A 111 13.68 -11.65 -2.28
N TYR A 112 14.47 -11.50 -3.35
CA TYR A 112 13.97 -11.22 -4.69
C TYR A 112 14.63 -12.15 -5.71
N PRO A 113 13.90 -12.58 -6.75
CA PRO A 113 14.43 -13.47 -7.76
C PRO A 113 15.49 -12.79 -8.63
N TRP A 114 16.38 -13.61 -9.20
CA TRP A 114 17.32 -13.23 -10.26
C TRP A 114 16.89 -13.87 -11.59
N PRO A 115 16.94 -13.15 -12.74
CA PRO A 115 17.41 -11.77 -12.92
C PRO A 115 16.51 -10.72 -12.28
N LYS A 116 17.08 -9.52 -12.02
CA LYS A 116 16.38 -8.41 -11.37
C LYS A 116 15.09 -8.05 -12.11
N LEU A 117 13.99 -7.99 -11.36
CA LEU A 117 12.69 -7.58 -11.86
C LEU A 117 12.64 -6.08 -12.17
N ASN A 118 11.97 -5.71 -13.26
CA ASN A 118 11.60 -4.33 -13.52
C ASN A 118 10.26 -4.00 -12.86
N ILE A 119 10.30 -3.20 -11.79
CA ILE A 119 9.12 -2.83 -11.00
C ILE A 119 8.60 -1.41 -11.31
N LEU A 120 9.35 -0.60 -12.06
CA LEU A 120 9.02 0.80 -12.39
C LEU A 120 8.26 0.94 -13.71
#